data_AF-A0A7D7GWI4-F1
#
_entry.id   AF-A0A7D7GWI4-F1
#
_cell.length_a   1.000
_cell.length_b   1.000
_cell.length_c   1.000
_cell.angle_alpha   90.00
_cell.angle_beta   90.00
_cell.angle_gamma   90.00
#
_symmetry.space_group_name_H-M   'P 1'
#
loop_
_entity.id
_entity.type
_entity.pdbx_description
1 polymer ?
#
loop_
_entity_poly.entity_id
_entity_poly.type
_entity_poly.pdbx_seq_one_letter_code
_entity_poly.pdbx_strand_id
1 'polypeptide(L)'
;MFTFYFYLTPIMACALMLINYLMSTSNSYIEKDGPFECGFTSYQQSRSAFSVAFMLMAMLFLPFDLEISSILPYIISAYTNGIYGLSILIIFLFTLVIAFVYEINLGALNLERRYINKLKVLKTRLI
;
A
#
# COMPACT_ATOMS: atom_id res chain seq x y z
N MET A 1 -15.76 -24.12 -18.54
CA MET A 1 -14.91 -23.10 -19.18
C MET A 1 -14.22 -22.19 -18.17
N PHE A 2 -14.94 -21.58 -17.21
CA PHE A 2 -14.33 -20.76 -16.15
C PHE A 2 -13.27 -21.49 -15.31
N THR A 3 -13.58 -22.71 -14.85
CA THR A 3 -12.65 -23.54 -14.07
C THR A 3 -11.36 -23.84 -14.82
N PHE A 4 -11.45 -24.08 -16.13
CA PHE A 4 -10.29 -24.32 -16.98
C PHE A 4 -9.35 -23.09 -17.04
N TYR A 5 -9.90 -21.89 -17.22
CA TYR A 5 -9.09 -20.66 -17.23
C TYR A 5 -8.46 -20.35 -15.88
N PHE A 6 -9.16 -20.62 -14.77
CA PHE A 6 -8.63 -20.41 -13.42
C PHE A 6 -7.38 -21.24 -13.14
N TYR A 7 -7.32 -22.48 -13.67
CA TYR A 7 -6.14 -23.33 -13.53
C TYR A 7 -5.05 -23.06 -14.57
N LEU A 8 -5.41 -22.74 -15.82
CA LEU A 8 -4.45 -22.57 -16.91
C LEU A 8 -3.51 -21.38 -16.69
N THR A 9 -4.01 -20.26 -16.16
CA THR A 9 -3.22 -19.02 -16.01
C THR A 9 -2.03 -19.15 -15.04
N PRO A 10 -2.18 -19.64 -13.79
CA PRO A 10 -1.04 -19.81 -12.90
C PRO A 10 -0.09 -20.91 -13.39
N ILE A 11 -0.62 -21.99 -14.00
CA ILE A 11 0.20 -23.08 -14.55
C ILE A 11 1.13 -22.53 -15.63
N MET A 12 0.61 -21.69 -16.53
CA MET A 12 1.42 -21.14 -17.61
C MET A 12 2.46 -20.12 -17.09
N ALA A 13 2.11 -19.31 -16.10
CA ALA A 13 3.07 -18.41 -15.43
C ALA A 13 4.22 -19.20 -14.78
N CYS A 14 3.90 -20.27 -14.06
CA CYS A 14 4.90 -21.15 -13.45
C CYS A 14 5.74 -21.87 -14.52
N ALA A 15 5.12 -22.35 -15.60
CA ALA A 15 5.84 -23.03 -16.68
C ALA A 15 6.87 -22.11 -17.34
N LEU A 16 6.52 -20.85 -17.64
CA LEU A 16 7.46 -19.87 -18.20
C LEU A 16 8.60 -19.54 -17.23
N MET A 17 8.30 -19.38 -15.94
CA MET A 17 9.32 -19.17 -14.91
C MET A 17 10.27 -20.37 -14.80
N LEU A 18 9.74 -21.59 -14.88
CA LEU A 18 10.51 -22.84 -14.81
C LEU A 18 11.39 -23.03 -16.06
N ILE A 19 10.86 -22.73 -17.25
CA ILE A 19 11.64 -22.73 -18.50
C ILE A 19 12.78 -21.71 -18.40
N ASN A 20 12.51 -20.49 -17.92
CA ASN A 20 13.57 -19.50 -17.73
C ASN A 20 14.64 -20.00 -16.77
N TYR A 21 14.24 -20.59 -15.63
CA TYR A 21 15.19 -21.15 -14.67
C TYR A 21 16.04 -22.28 -15.25
N LEU A 22 15.46 -23.18 -16.07
CA LEU A 22 16.19 -24.30 -16.68
C LEU A 22 17.08 -23.87 -17.86
N MET A 23 16.64 -22.91 -18.68
CA MET A 23 17.35 -22.50 -19.89
C MET A 23 18.34 -21.34 -19.66
N SER A 24 18.16 -20.54 -18.61
CA SER A 24 19.00 -19.39 -18.32
C SER A 24 20.38 -19.82 -17.81
N THR A 25 21.44 -19.22 -18.36
CA THR A 25 22.81 -19.48 -17.92
C THR A 25 23.10 -18.70 -16.63
N SER A 26 23.18 -19.42 -15.50
CA SER A 26 23.58 -18.83 -14.23
C SER A 26 25.11 -18.78 -14.11
N ASN A 27 25.73 -17.67 -14.52
CA ASN A 27 27.13 -17.38 -14.18
C ASN A 27 27.18 -16.59 -12.86
N SER A 28 27.39 -17.31 -11.76
CA SER A 28 27.56 -16.75 -10.41
C SER A 28 29.04 -16.49 -10.16
N TYR A 29 29.37 -15.24 -9.83
CA TYR A 29 30.71 -14.83 -9.39
C TYR A 29 30.58 -14.05 -8.09
N ILE A 30 31.62 -14.09 -7.26
CA ILE A 30 31.62 -13.53 -5.90
C ILE A 30 31.18 -12.06 -5.90
N GLU A 31 31.64 -11.28 -6.88
CA GLU A 31 31.30 -9.85 -7.01
C GLU A 31 29.87 -9.61 -7.54
N LYS A 32 29.21 -10.62 -8.13
CA LYS A 32 27.80 -10.55 -8.59
C LYS A 32 26.83 -10.81 -7.45
N ASP A 33 27.20 -11.80 -6.64
CA ASP A 33 26.37 -12.33 -5.56
C ASP A 33 26.65 -11.58 -4.24
N GLY A 34 27.73 -10.79 -4.18
CA GLY A 34 28.13 -9.95 -3.07
C GLY A 34 27.46 -8.57 -3.04
N PRO A 35 27.55 -7.86 -1.90
CA PRO A 35 27.05 -6.50 -1.78
C PRO A 35 27.86 -5.51 -2.65
N PHE A 36 27.19 -4.49 -3.17
CA PHE A 36 27.87 -3.44 -3.96
C PHE A 36 28.97 -2.73 -3.14
N GLU A 37 30.08 -2.40 -3.82
CA GLU A 37 31.38 -2.00 -3.25
C GLU A 37 31.37 -0.86 -2.22
N CYS A 38 30.32 -0.02 -2.18
CA CYS A 38 30.23 1.13 -1.28
C CYS A 38 29.31 0.92 -0.05
N GLY A 39 28.82 -0.31 0.17
CA GLY A 39 27.93 -0.64 1.28
C GLY A 39 28.66 -1.31 2.45
N PHE A 40 29.18 -0.53 3.40
CA PHE A 40 29.57 -1.10 4.70
C PHE A 40 28.33 -1.72 5.36
N THR A 41 28.30 -3.04 5.50
CA THR A 41 27.35 -3.73 6.37
C THR A 41 27.77 -3.46 7.81
N SER A 42 27.44 -2.28 8.30
CA SER A 42 27.49 -2.04 9.74
C SER A 42 26.61 -3.10 10.42
N TYR A 43 27.03 -3.60 11.59
CA TYR A 43 26.17 -4.35 12.50
C TYR A 43 25.06 -3.40 12.97
N GLN A 44 24.15 -3.07 12.07
CA GLN A 44 23.12 -2.07 12.27
C GLN A 44 21.80 -2.74 12.52
N GLN A 45 21.03 -2.05 13.35
CA GLN A 45 19.69 -2.41 13.73
C GLN A 45 18.87 -2.79 12.50
N SER A 46 18.19 -3.93 12.54
CA SER A 46 17.35 -4.44 11.43
C SER A 46 16.15 -3.53 11.09
N ARG A 47 15.93 -2.48 11.89
CA ARG A 47 14.85 -1.52 11.71
C ARG A 47 15.37 -0.25 11.08
N SER A 48 14.97 0.01 9.85
CA SER A 48 15.10 1.31 9.22
C SER A 48 14.02 2.27 9.74
N ALA A 49 14.37 3.55 9.88
CA ALA A 49 13.39 4.58 10.18
C ALA A 49 12.54 4.83 8.93
N PHE A 50 11.24 4.52 9.00
CA PHE A 50 10.26 4.82 7.97
C PHE A 50 9.37 5.99 8.41
N SER A 51 8.76 6.71 7.46
CA SER A 51 7.84 7.78 7.79
C SER A 51 6.49 7.22 8.25
N VAL A 52 5.93 7.81 9.30
CA VAL A 52 4.65 7.39 9.89
C VAL A 52 3.50 7.45 8.89
N ALA A 53 3.55 8.39 7.93
CA ALA A 53 2.56 8.54 6.87
C ALA A 53 2.33 7.26 6.04
N PHE A 54 3.39 6.47 5.77
CA PHE A 54 3.23 5.20 5.05
C PHE A 54 2.48 4.15 5.86
N MET A 55 2.69 4.11 7.18
CA MET A 55 1.93 3.22 8.07
C MET A 55 0.48 3.66 8.17
N LEU A 56 0.22 4.98 8.29
CA LEU A 56 -1.12 5.54 8.36
C LEU A 56 -1.93 5.24 7.11
N MET A 57 -1.33 5.28 5.91
CA MET A 57 -1.98 4.90 4.66
C MET A 57 -2.45 3.43 4.69
N ALA A 58 -1.63 2.51 5.19
CA ALA A 58 -2.02 1.10 5.34
C ALA A 58 -3.12 0.90 6.39
N MET A 59 -3.09 1.65 7.50
CA MET A 59 -4.16 1.61 8.51
C MET A 59 -5.47 2.19 7.98
N LEU A 60 -5.42 3.27 7.19
CA LEU A 60 -6.60 3.89 6.57
C LEU A 60 -7.22 3.00 5.48
N PHE A 61 -6.42 2.19 4.78
CA PHE A 61 -6.94 1.25 3.80
C PHE A 61 -7.95 0.27 4.40
N LEU A 62 -7.76 -0.18 5.65
CA LEU A 62 -8.61 -1.18 6.29
C LEU A 62 -10.08 -0.74 6.46
N PRO A 63 -10.41 0.42 7.07
CA PRO A 63 -11.79 0.87 7.18
C PRO A 63 -12.41 1.24 5.82
N PHE A 64 -11.63 1.76 4.85
CA PHE A 64 -12.14 2.05 3.50
C PHE A 64 -12.44 0.78 2.69
N ASP A 65 -11.66 -0.29 2.86
CA ASP A 65 -11.94 -1.58 2.25
C ASP A 65 -13.19 -2.23 2.88
N LEU A 66 -13.33 -2.13 4.21
CA LEU A 66 -14.52 -2.57 4.92
C LEU A 66 -15.77 -1.80 4.47
N GLU A 67 -15.64 -0.49 4.22
CA GLU A 67 -16.72 0.33 3.66
C GLU A 67 -17.23 -0.22 2.33
N ILE A 68 -16.32 -0.45 1.37
CA ILE A 68 -16.68 -0.99 0.06
C ILE A 68 -17.28 -2.39 0.19
N SER A 69 -16.70 -3.23 1.06
CA SER A 69 -17.23 -4.55 1.36
C SER A 69 -18.65 -4.51 1.95
N SER A 70 -18.95 -3.52 2.79
CA SER A 70 -20.27 -3.33 3.41
C SER A 70 -21.34 -2.80 2.44
N ILE A 71 -20.93 -2.10 1.37
CA ILE A 71 -21.84 -1.63 0.31
C ILE A 71 -22.35 -2.82 -0.53
N LEU A 72 -21.54 -3.85 -0.76
CA LEU A 72 -21.91 -5.03 -1.56
C LEU A 72 -23.20 -5.74 -1.10
N PRO A 73 -23.36 -6.15 0.18
CA PRO A 73 -24.59 -6.81 0.62
C PRO A 73 -25.81 -5.89 0.52
N TYR A 74 -25.64 -4.57 0.71
CA TYR A 74 -26.72 -3.62 0.50
C TYR A 74 -27.15 -3.58 -0.98
N ILE A 75 -26.22 -3.54 -1.93
CA ILE A 75 -26.55 -3.56 -3.36
C ILE A 75 -27.36 -4.82 -3.72
N ILE A 76 -26.95 -5.98 -3.21
CA ILE A 76 -27.63 -7.26 -3.48
C ILE A 76 -29.05 -7.29 -2.89
N SER A 77 -29.28 -6.63 -1.75
CA SER A 77 -30.55 -6.62 -1.02
C SER A 77 -31.29 -5.27 -1.07
N ALA A 78 -30.95 -4.41 -2.03
CA ALA A 78 -31.48 -3.04 -2.10
C ALA A 78 -33.02 -3.01 -2.24
N TYR A 79 -33.58 -3.99 -2.96
CA TYR A 79 -35.03 -4.11 -3.14
C TYR A 79 -35.77 -4.48 -1.84
N THR A 80 -35.17 -5.31 -0.99
CA THR A 80 -35.81 -5.76 0.26
C THR A 80 -35.67 -4.73 1.38
N ASN A 81 -34.55 -4.03 1.45
CA ASN A 81 -34.26 -3.08 2.51
C ASN A 81 -34.82 -1.67 2.25
N GLY A 82 -35.12 -1.34 0.99
CA GLY A 82 -35.75 -0.09 0.58
C GLY A 82 -35.04 1.17 1.11
N ILE A 83 -35.83 2.20 1.44
CA ILE A 83 -35.32 3.49 1.98
C ILE A 83 -34.66 3.32 3.35
N TYR A 84 -35.12 2.36 4.17
CA TYR A 84 -34.58 2.16 5.52
C TYR A 84 -33.12 1.71 5.47
N GLY A 85 -32.80 0.68 4.67
CA GLY A 85 -31.41 0.24 4.48
C GLY A 85 -30.52 1.31 3.85
N LEU A 86 -31.07 2.08 2.90
CA LEU A 86 -30.35 3.21 2.29
C LEU A 86 -29.96 4.24 3.35
N SER A 87 -30.87 4.58 4.27
CA SER A 87 -30.62 5.59 5.30
C SER A 87 -29.49 5.17 6.26
N ILE A 88 -29.46 3.90 6.67
CA ILE A 88 -28.40 3.35 7.52
C ILE A 88 -27.06 3.38 6.79
N LEU A 89 -27.05 2.98 5.52
CA LEU A 89 -25.83 2.98 4.71
C LEU A 89 -25.29 4.41 4.55
N ILE A 90 -26.14 5.40 4.27
CA ILE A 90 -25.72 6.79 4.15
C ILE A 90 -25.12 7.31 5.45
N ILE A 91 -25.71 7.00 6.61
CA ILE A 91 -25.17 7.41 7.92
C ILE A 91 -23.80 6.76 8.16
N PHE A 92 -23.65 5.50 7.79
CA PHE A 92 -22.39 4.76 7.89
C PHE A 92 -21.29 5.39 7.00
N LEU A 93 -21.58 5.63 5.71
CA LEU A 93 -20.63 6.30 4.80
C LEU A 93 -20.26 7.69 5.32
N PHE A 94 -21.24 8.46 5.78
CA PHE A 94 -21.01 9.83 6.26
C PHE A 94 -20.06 9.87 7.47
N THR A 95 -20.17 8.90 8.38
CA THR A 95 -19.29 8.79 9.54
C THR A 95 -17.83 8.58 9.12
N LEU A 96 -17.57 7.73 8.12
CA LEU A 96 -16.22 7.51 7.61
C LEU A 96 -15.68 8.69 6.81
N VAL A 97 -16.53 9.39 6.04
CA VAL A 97 -16.15 10.64 5.37
C VAL A 97 -15.70 11.70 6.39
N ILE A 98 -16.42 11.85 7.51
CA ILE A 98 -16.00 12.77 8.58
C ILE A 98 -14.63 12.37 9.15
N ALA A 99 -14.45 11.08 9.46
CA ALA A 99 -13.17 10.57 9.97
C ALA A 99 -12.02 10.83 8.98
N PHE A 100 -12.26 10.64 7.68
CA PHE A 100 -11.26 10.90 6.64
C PHE A 100 -10.88 12.38 6.53
N VAL A 101 -11.87 13.26 6.55
CA VAL A 101 -11.65 14.71 6.50
C VAL A 101 -10.86 15.16 7.73
N TYR A 102 -11.12 14.58 8.90
CA TYR A 102 -10.35 14.84 10.11
C TYR A 102 -8.87 14.46 9.95
N GLU A 103 -8.57 13.29 9.40
CA GLU A 103 -7.20 12.82 9.13
C GLU A 103 -6.46 13.67 8.09
N ILE A 104 -7.15 14.16 7.06
CA ILE A 104 -6.57 15.11 6.09
C ILE A 104 -6.21 16.43 6.77
N ASN A 105 -7.11 16.96 7.61
CA ASN A 105 -6.89 18.22 8.32
C ASN A 105 -5.74 18.14 9.33
N LEU A 106 -5.53 16.97 9.94
CA LEU A 106 -4.35 16.68 10.77
C LEU A 106 -3.04 16.70 9.96
N GLY A 107 -3.10 16.63 8.63
CA GLY A 107 -1.93 16.59 7.77
C GLY A 107 -1.13 15.29 7.90
N ALA A 108 -1.74 14.23 8.45
CA ALA A 108 -1.08 12.97 8.80
C ALA A 108 -0.58 12.19 7.57
N LEU A 109 -1.16 12.49 6.40
CA LEU A 109 -0.81 11.92 5.09
C LEU A 109 0.32 12.69 4.36
N ASN A 110 0.79 13.82 4.91
CA ASN A 110 1.81 14.61 4.23
C ASN A 110 3.22 14.00 4.37
N LEU A 111 3.90 13.84 3.23
CA LEU A 111 5.30 13.45 3.20
C LEU A 111 6.20 14.68 3.40
N GLU A 112 6.68 14.87 4.62
CA GLU A 112 7.56 16.00 4.93
C GLU A 112 8.98 15.80 4.37
N ARG A 113 9.43 16.74 3.54
CA ARG A 113 10.83 16.79 3.07
C ARG A 113 11.70 17.54 4.09
N ARG A 114 12.32 16.81 5.02
CA ARG A 114 13.20 17.39 6.07
C ARG A 114 14.33 18.27 5.52
N TYR A 115 14.85 17.98 4.33
CA TYR A 115 15.98 18.74 3.75
C TYR A 115 15.62 20.19 3.40
N ILE A 116 14.43 20.43 2.85
CA ILE A 116 13.98 21.78 2.44
C ILE A 116 13.70 22.66 3.66
N ASN A 117 13.12 22.09 4.73
CA ASN A 117 12.89 22.82 5.98
C ASN A 117 14.20 23.26 6.64
N LYS A 118 15.24 22.43 6.60
CA LYS A 118 16.57 22.80 7.12
C LYS A 118 17.20 23.96 6.35
N LEU A 119 17.09 23.95 5.01
CA LEU A 119 17.57 25.05 4.15
C LEU A 119 16.81 26.36 4.36
N LYS A 120 15.49 26.29 4.57
CA LYS A 120 14.67 27.47 4.85
C LYS A 120 15.09 28.14 6.15
N VAL A 121 15.30 27.36 7.22
CA VAL A 121 15.78 27.86 8.53
C VAL A 121 17.19 28.44 8.45
N LEU A 122 18.10 27.80 7.70
CA LEU A 122 19.47 28.32 7.52
C LEU A 122 19.50 29.64 6.75
N LYS A 123 18.65 29.80 5.72
CA LYS A 123 18.56 31.04 4.95
C LYS A 123 18.00 32.20 5.79
N THR A 124 17.07 31.96 6.70
CA THR A 124 16.52 33.00 7.60
C THR A 124 17.48 33.39 8.73
N ARG A 125 18.50 32.58 9.05
CA ARG A 125 19.54 32.92 10.03
C ARG A 125 20.77 33.60 9.43
N LEU A 126 20.93 33.58 8.11
CA LEU A 126 22.06 34.18 7.39
C LEU A 126 21.73 35.54 6.76
N ILE A 127 20.52 36.06 7.01
CA ILE A 127 20.03 37.40 6.66
C ILE A 127 19.64 38.07 7.97
#